data_AF-A0A7S1XP77-F1
#
_entry.id   AF-A0A7S1XP77-F1
#
_cell.length_a   1.000
_cell.length_b   1.000
_cell.length_c   1.000
_cell.angle_alpha   90.00
_cell.angle_beta   90.00
_cell.angle_gamma   90.00
#
_symmetry.space_group_name_H-M   'P 1'
#
loop_
_entity.id
_entity.type
_entity.pdbx_description
1 polymer ?
#
loop_
_entity_poly.entity_id
_entity_poly.type
_entity_poly.pdbx_seq_one_letter_code
_entity_poly.pdbx_strand_id
1 'polypeptide(L)'
;TDHMDDIIAMIGDLIEGGHAYATPTGSVYFEVGSQPGYGKLSRLKMEAVQDGASEGGGISDGGAAGEKRSPKDFALWKARKDADGEVSWDAPWGAGRPGWHIECSAMAKRYLGPTLDLHAGGVDLVFPHHENEVLILASTLTLALTLTLPLRPRTCRRLRSQNWQREPEPEPE
;
A
#
# COMPACT_ATOMS: atom_id res chain seq x y z
N THR A 1 -2.70 7.70 -17.95
CA THR A 1 -2.89 6.48 -18.75
C THR A 1 -1.57 5.78 -19.09
N ASP A 2 -0.43 6.47 -19.04
CA ASP A 2 0.86 5.91 -19.50
C ASP A 2 1.53 4.91 -18.53
N HIS A 3 0.90 4.65 -17.37
CA HIS A 3 1.43 3.83 -16.29
C HIS A 3 0.61 2.56 -16.03
N MET A 4 -0.20 2.12 -16.99
CA MET A 4 -1.07 0.96 -16.80
C MET A 4 -0.29 -0.33 -16.53
N ASP A 5 0.85 -0.53 -17.19
CA ASP A 5 1.70 -1.70 -16.95
C ASP A 5 2.27 -1.69 -15.52
N ASP A 6 2.74 -0.54 -15.03
CA ASP A 6 3.24 -0.38 -13.66
C ASP A 6 2.12 -0.66 -12.63
N ILE A 7 0.89 -0.18 -12.90
CA ILE A 7 -0.28 -0.41 -12.05
C ILE A 7 -0.67 -1.89 -12.03
N ILE A 8 -0.81 -2.53 -13.20
CA ILE A 8 -1.19 -3.95 -13.30
C ILE A 8 -0.14 -4.83 -12.61
N ALA A 9 1.14 -4.55 -12.82
CA ALA A 9 2.23 -5.25 -12.14
C ALA A 9 2.15 -5.07 -10.62
N MET A 10 1.94 -3.85 -10.12
CA MET A 10 1.82 -3.59 -8.69
C MET A 10 0.62 -4.31 -8.06
N ILE A 11 -0.52 -4.36 -8.73
CA ILE A 11 -1.67 -5.11 -8.24
C ILE A 11 -1.37 -6.62 -8.25
N GLY A 12 -0.63 -7.12 -9.26
CA GLY A 12 -0.12 -8.48 -9.29
C GLY A 12 0.73 -8.83 -8.06
N ASP A 13 1.73 -7.99 -7.75
CA ASP A 13 2.59 -8.13 -6.57
C ASP A 13 1.77 -8.17 -5.27
N LEU A 14 0.72 -7.33 -5.16
CA LEU A 14 -0.14 -7.29 -3.99
C LEU A 14 -1.00 -8.55 -3.83
N ILE A 15 -1.49 -9.12 -4.94
CA ILE A 15 -2.22 -10.40 -4.90
C ILE A 15 -1.28 -11.52 -4.50
N GLU A 16 -0.09 -11.60 -5.11
CA GLU A 16 0.92 -12.63 -4.79
C GLU A 16 1.37 -12.53 -3.33
N GLY A 17 1.51 -11.32 -2.80
CA GLY A 17 1.83 -11.04 -1.40
C GLY A 17 0.68 -11.29 -0.42
N GLY A 18 -0.51 -11.68 -0.88
CA GLY A 18 -1.68 -11.91 -0.02
C GLY A 18 -2.31 -10.65 0.56
N HIS A 19 -2.07 -9.49 -0.07
CA HIS A 19 -2.60 -8.19 0.33
C HIS A 19 -3.78 -7.72 -0.51
N ALA A 20 -4.08 -8.40 -1.60
CA ALA A 20 -5.20 -8.11 -2.47
C ALA A 20 -5.89 -9.38 -2.96
N TYR A 21 -7.15 -9.25 -3.39
CA TYR A 21 -7.92 -10.35 -3.96
C TYR A 21 -8.76 -9.89 -5.15
N ALA A 22 -8.79 -10.72 -6.19
CA ALA A 22 -9.69 -10.55 -7.32
C ALA A 22 -11.06 -11.15 -7.02
N THR A 23 -12.12 -10.54 -7.54
CA THR A 23 -13.49 -11.02 -7.44
C THR A 23 -13.93 -11.72 -8.72
N PRO A 24 -14.96 -12.58 -8.67
CA PRO A 24 -15.46 -13.25 -9.87
C PRO A 24 -15.93 -12.31 -10.99
N THR A 25 -16.23 -11.06 -10.67
CA THR A 25 -16.64 -10.02 -11.63
C THR A 25 -15.45 -9.28 -12.25
N GLY A 26 -14.23 -9.57 -11.79
CA GLY A 26 -12.98 -9.00 -12.31
C GLY A 26 -12.50 -7.74 -11.59
N SER A 27 -13.16 -7.32 -10.50
CA SER A 27 -12.65 -6.25 -9.66
C SER A 27 -11.54 -6.78 -8.75
N VAL A 28 -10.63 -5.91 -8.31
CA VAL A 28 -9.59 -6.25 -7.33
C VAL A 28 -9.65 -5.28 -6.18
N TYR A 29 -9.65 -5.81 -4.97
CA TYR A 29 -9.67 -5.02 -3.74
C TYR A 29 -8.41 -5.28 -2.91
N PHE A 30 -7.93 -4.25 -2.24
CA PHE A 30 -6.92 -4.36 -1.20
C PHE A 30 -7.58 -4.86 0.09
N GLU A 31 -7.01 -5.91 0.69
CA GLU A 31 -7.48 -6.45 1.97
C GLU A 31 -6.85 -5.65 3.11
N VAL A 32 -7.57 -4.68 3.67
CA VAL A 32 -7.03 -3.77 4.69
C VAL A 32 -6.54 -4.53 5.93
N GLY A 33 -7.20 -5.63 6.27
CA GLY A 33 -6.80 -6.49 7.40
C GLY A 33 -5.44 -7.19 7.22
N SER A 34 -4.94 -7.31 5.99
CA SER A 34 -3.68 -7.98 5.68
C SER A 34 -2.43 -7.16 6.06
N GLN A 35 -2.58 -5.84 6.25
CA GLN A 35 -1.47 -4.94 6.54
C GLN A 35 -1.74 -4.14 7.83
N PRO A 36 -0.94 -4.34 8.91
CA PRO A 36 -1.11 -3.57 10.14
C PRO A 36 -0.81 -2.08 9.95
N GLY A 37 -1.54 -1.25 10.70
CA GLY A 37 -1.26 0.18 10.82
C GLY A 37 -2.20 1.10 10.06
N TYR A 38 -3.29 0.56 9.50
CA TYR A 38 -4.36 1.39 8.95
C TYR A 38 -4.96 2.34 10.00
N GLY A 39 -5.12 3.61 9.63
CA GLY A 39 -5.63 4.69 10.48
C GLY A 39 -4.53 5.46 11.23
N LYS A 40 -3.25 5.08 11.09
CA LYS A 40 -2.14 5.75 11.79
C LYS A 40 -1.89 7.15 11.26
N LEU A 41 -2.01 7.36 9.95
CA LEU A 41 -1.74 8.66 9.32
C LEU A 41 -2.85 9.67 9.67
N SER A 42 -4.09 9.24 9.49
CA SER A 42 -5.31 10.02 9.74
C SER A 42 -5.66 10.16 11.22
N ARG A 43 -5.03 9.36 12.10
CA ARG A 43 -5.35 9.25 13.53
C ARG A 43 -6.81 8.85 13.79
N LEU A 44 -7.43 8.18 12.82
CA LEU A 44 -8.79 7.66 12.96
C LEU A 44 -8.75 6.31 13.68
N LYS A 45 -9.68 6.14 14.62
CA LYS A 45 -9.90 4.83 15.25
C LYS A 45 -10.65 3.92 14.27
N MET A 46 -10.31 2.64 14.30
CA MET A 46 -10.82 1.64 13.37
C MET A 46 -12.35 1.49 13.41
N GLU A 47 -12.97 1.84 14.54
CA GLU A 47 -14.42 1.82 14.75
C GLU A 47 -15.09 3.00 14.02
N ALA A 48 -14.48 4.19 14.04
CA ALA A 48 -15.01 5.39 13.38
C ALA A 48 -15.00 5.28 11.84
N VAL A 49 -14.14 4.42 11.29
CA VAL A 49 -14.09 4.13 9.84
C VAL A 49 -15.30 3.30 9.37
N GLN A 50 -15.93 2.51 10.26
CA GLN A 50 -17.15 1.74 9.93
C GLN A 50 -18.41 2.62 9.90
N ASP A 51 -18.47 3.64 10.74
CA ASP A 51 -19.64 4.52 10.85
C ASP A 51 -19.80 5.42 9.63
N GLY A 52 -18.69 5.91 9.06
CA GLY A 52 -18.72 6.54 7.73
C GLY A 52 -19.25 5.59 6.67
N ALA A 53 -18.86 4.30 6.74
CA ALA A 53 -19.12 3.32 5.72
C ALA A 53 -20.59 2.91 5.51
N SER A 54 -21.43 3.11 6.54
CA SER A 54 -22.80 2.61 6.57
C SER A 54 -23.86 3.65 6.14
N GLU A 55 -23.56 4.95 6.20
CA GLU A 55 -24.45 6.02 5.71
C GLU A 55 -24.02 6.50 4.32
N GLY A 56 -23.96 5.58 3.33
CA GLY A 56 -23.56 5.93 1.96
C GLY A 56 -22.11 6.41 1.79
N GLY A 57 -21.33 6.44 2.87
CA GLY A 57 -19.96 6.93 2.96
C GLY A 57 -18.94 5.83 3.25
N GLY A 58 -19.09 4.66 2.61
CA GLY A 58 -17.96 3.73 2.44
C GLY A 58 -16.72 4.50 1.98
N ILE A 59 -15.55 3.86 1.94
CA ILE A 59 -14.60 4.31 0.91
C ILE A 59 -15.38 4.15 -0.40
N SER A 60 -15.96 5.24 -0.89
CA SER A 60 -16.91 5.29 -1.99
C SER A 60 -16.09 5.22 -3.26
N ASP A 61 -15.41 4.09 -3.41
CA ASP A 61 -14.57 3.78 -4.54
C ASP A 61 -15.40 3.36 -5.76
N GLY A 62 -16.74 3.39 -5.70
CA GLY A 62 -17.60 2.96 -6.81
C GLY A 62 -17.49 1.46 -7.13
N GLY A 63 -16.89 0.68 -6.23
CA GLY A 63 -16.90 -0.79 -6.29
C GLY A 63 -18.33 -1.33 -6.19
N ALA A 64 -18.56 -2.52 -6.74
CA ALA A 64 -19.87 -3.16 -6.62
C ALA A 64 -20.13 -3.54 -5.15
N ALA A 65 -21.25 -3.06 -4.60
CA ALA A 65 -21.65 -3.39 -3.24
C ALA A 65 -21.83 -4.91 -3.09
N GLY A 66 -21.27 -5.50 -2.04
CA GLY A 66 -21.38 -6.93 -1.73
C GLY A 66 -20.21 -7.81 -2.18
N GLU A 67 -19.24 -7.28 -2.94
CA GLU A 67 -18.06 -8.05 -3.36
C GLU A 67 -16.88 -7.98 -2.39
N LYS A 68 -16.87 -6.95 -1.54
CA LYS A 68 -15.81 -6.72 -0.56
C LYS A 68 -15.92 -7.71 0.61
N ARG A 69 -14.80 -8.32 0.99
CA ARG A 69 -14.69 -9.14 2.21
C ARG A 69 -14.84 -8.31 3.49
N SER A 70 -14.40 -7.06 3.44
CA SER A 70 -14.54 -6.08 4.53
C SER A 70 -15.04 -4.73 4.00
N PRO A 71 -15.88 -4.00 4.74
CA PRO A 71 -16.31 -2.65 4.34
C PRO A 71 -15.15 -1.64 4.25
N LYS A 72 -14.01 -1.96 4.86
CA LYS A 72 -12.79 -1.13 4.83
C LYS A 72 -11.96 -1.36 3.57
N ASP A 73 -12.18 -2.47 2.87
CA ASP A 73 -11.42 -2.79 1.66
C ASP A 73 -11.72 -1.79 0.55
N PHE A 74 -10.71 -1.46 -0.23
CA PHE A 74 -10.80 -0.46 -1.29
C PHE A 74 -10.32 -1.02 -2.63
N ALA A 75 -10.93 -0.55 -3.71
CA ALA A 75 -10.66 -1.01 -5.05
C ALA A 75 -9.26 -0.58 -5.52
N LEU A 76 -8.47 -1.56 -5.95
CA LEU A 76 -7.26 -1.39 -6.73
C LEU A 76 -7.56 -1.45 -8.22
N TRP A 77 -8.53 -2.27 -8.61
CA TRP A 77 -9.04 -2.39 -9.97
C TRP A 77 -10.55 -2.46 -9.96
N LYS A 78 -11.20 -1.69 -10.82
CA LYS A 78 -12.65 -1.70 -10.99
C LYS A 78 -12.95 -2.39 -12.31
N ALA A 79 -13.66 -3.51 -12.24
CA ALA A 79 -14.14 -4.18 -13.44
C ALA A 79 -14.96 -3.22 -14.29
N ARG A 80 -14.82 -3.34 -15.62
CA ARG A 80 -15.60 -2.55 -16.56
C ARG A 80 -17.08 -2.83 -16.37
N LYS A 81 -17.87 -1.79 -16.23
CA LYS A 81 -19.33 -1.83 -16.32
C LYS A 81 -19.77 -1.23 -17.64
N ASP A 82 -20.95 -1.61 -18.13
CA ASP A 82 -21.51 -1.06 -19.37
C ASP A 82 -21.64 0.48 -19.33
N ALA A 83 -21.86 1.04 -18.14
CA ALA A 83 -21.95 2.48 -17.91
C ALA A 83 -20.59 3.23 -17.94
N ASP A 84 -19.45 2.54 -17.89
CA ASP A 84 -18.12 3.18 -17.89
C ASP A 84 -17.69 3.62 -19.31
N GLY A 85 -18.47 3.29 -20.36
CA GLY A 85 -18.18 3.69 -21.74
C GLY A 85 -17.01 2.93 -22.36
N GLU A 86 -16.13 3.65 -23.05
CA GLU A 86 -15.01 3.09 -23.82
C GLU A 86 -13.69 3.01 -23.03
N VAL A 87 -13.57 3.73 -21.91
CA VAL A 87 -12.31 3.82 -21.18
C VAL A 87 -12.11 2.59 -20.30
N SER A 88 -11.36 1.62 -20.82
CA SER A 88 -10.97 0.40 -20.12
C SER A 88 -9.64 -0.14 -20.67
N TRP A 89 -8.95 -0.91 -19.83
CA TRP A 89 -7.71 -1.60 -20.16
C TRP A 89 -7.83 -3.07 -19.83
N ASP A 90 -7.11 -3.91 -20.57
CA ASP A 90 -7.03 -5.34 -20.29
C ASP A 90 -6.06 -5.62 -19.14
N ALA A 91 -6.44 -6.57 -18.29
CA ALA A 91 -5.62 -7.03 -17.17
C ALA A 91 -5.91 -8.52 -16.88
N PRO A 92 -5.06 -9.23 -16.11
CA PRO A 92 -5.23 -10.66 -15.84
C PRO A 92 -6.56 -11.04 -15.17
N TRP A 93 -7.18 -10.10 -14.44
CA TRP A 93 -8.49 -10.24 -13.79
C TRP A 93 -9.67 -9.76 -14.66
N GLY A 94 -9.42 -9.34 -15.90
CA GLY A 94 -10.42 -8.84 -16.82
C GLY A 94 -10.36 -7.33 -17.04
N ALA A 95 -11.06 -6.89 -18.09
CA ALA A 95 -11.06 -5.51 -18.52
C ALA A 95 -11.64 -4.58 -17.45
N GLY A 96 -11.01 -3.42 -17.27
CA GLY A 96 -11.43 -2.46 -16.25
C GLY A 96 -10.56 -1.23 -16.20
N ARG A 97 -10.52 -0.60 -15.04
CA ARG A 97 -9.78 0.64 -14.81
C ARG A 97 -9.17 0.68 -13.41
N PRO A 98 -8.10 1.45 -13.20
CA PRO A 98 -7.45 1.53 -11.90
C PRO A 98 -8.35 2.18 -10.84
N GLY A 99 -8.08 1.82 -9.59
CA GLY A 99 -8.56 2.53 -8.42
C GLY A 99 -7.77 3.83 -8.18
N TRP A 100 -8.40 4.78 -7.50
CA TRP A 100 -7.82 6.11 -7.30
C TRP A 100 -6.46 6.09 -6.58
N HIS A 101 -6.30 5.22 -5.57
CA HIS A 101 -5.10 5.18 -4.72
C HIS A 101 -3.90 4.44 -5.35
N ILE A 102 -4.17 3.50 -6.26
CA ILE A 102 -3.11 2.66 -6.86
C ILE A 102 -2.32 3.44 -7.91
N GLU A 103 -2.95 4.43 -8.57
CA GLU A 103 -2.30 5.25 -9.59
C GLU A 103 -1.12 6.05 -9.01
N CYS A 104 -1.35 6.81 -7.93
CA CYS A 104 -0.31 7.57 -7.23
C CYS A 104 0.77 6.66 -6.67
N SER A 105 0.39 5.52 -6.09
CA SER A 105 1.34 4.54 -5.53
C SER A 105 2.27 3.97 -6.60
N ALA A 106 1.72 3.56 -7.75
CA ALA A 106 2.49 3.01 -8.87
C ALA A 106 3.47 4.04 -9.44
N MET A 107 3.00 5.27 -9.69
CA MET A 107 3.85 6.35 -10.20
C MET A 107 4.94 6.74 -9.20
N ALA A 108 4.59 6.89 -7.91
CA ALA A 108 5.54 7.22 -6.86
C ALA A 108 6.65 6.16 -6.78
N LYS A 109 6.30 4.87 -6.75
CA LYS A 109 7.28 3.77 -6.75
C LYS A 109 8.15 3.79 -8.01
N ARG A 110 7.56 4.07 -9.18
CA ARG A 110 8.28 4.09 -10.46
C ARG A 110 9.35 5.18 -10.53
N TYR A 111 9.02 6.39 -10.09
CA TYR A 111 9.90 7.55 -10.25
C TYR A 111 10.79 7.85 -9.03
N LEU A 112 10.28 7.57 -7.83
CA LEU A 112 10.94 7.93 -6.57
C LEU A 112 11.48 6.70 -5.83
N GLY A 113 11.06 5.51 -6.23
CA GLY A 113 11.51 4.25 -5.67
C GLY A 113 10.70 3.78 -4.45
N PRO A 114 11.24 2.83 -3.68
CA PRO A 114 10.50 2.17 -2.59
C PRO A 114 10.21 3.06 -1.39
N THR A 115 10.93 4.17 -1.23
CA THR A 115 10.84 5.05 -0.06
C THR A 115 10.74 6.50 -0.52
N LEU A 116 9.95 7.28 0.20
CA LEU A 116 9.69 8.69 -0.08
C LEU A 116 10.09 9.50 1.16
N ASP A 117 10.88 10.56 0.97
CA ASP A 117 11.22 11.47 2.07
C ASP A 117 10.06 12.41 2.42
N LEU A 118 9.37 12.91 1.39
CA LEU A 118 8.23 13.80 1.53
C LEU A 118 7.15 13.41 0.52
N HIS A 119 5.94 13.17 1.04
CA HIS A 119 4.74 12.98 0.26
C HIS A 119 3.68 13.95 0.79
N ALA A 120 3.11 14.77 -0.08
CA ALA A 120 2.28 15.91 0.31
C ALA A 120 1.06 16.04 -0.61
N GLY A 121 0.01 16.65 -0.08
CA GLY A 121 -1.24 16.90 -0.78
C GLY A 121 -2.18 17.73 0.10
N GLY A 122 -3.42 17.94 -0.37
CA GLY A 122 -4.45 18.62 0.42
C GLY A 122 -4.80 17.86 1.71
N VAL A 123 -5.36 18.56 2.69
CA VAL A 123 -5.79 17.95 3.96
C VAL A 123 -6.90 16.91 3.76
N ASP A 124 -7.70 17.09 2.73
CA ASP A 124 -8.72 16.17 2.25
C ASP A 124 -8.13 14.84 1.75
N LEU A 125 -6.87 14.83 1.31
CA LEU A 125 -6.19 13.62 0.85
C LEU A 125 -5.61 12.78 1.99
N VAL A 126 -5.56 13.30 3.23
CA VAL A 126 -5.05 12.53 4.38
C VAL A 126 -5.82 11.21 4.54
N PHE A 127 -7.15 11.25 4.35
CA PHE A 127 -8.00 10.07 4.36
C PHE A 127 -9.11 10.18 3.31
N PRO A 128 -9.40 9.13 2.52
CA PRO A 128 -8.73 7.82 2.55
C PRO A 128 -7.44 7.77 1.71
N HIS A 129 -7.11 8.82 0.96
CA HIS A 129 -6.15 8.73 -0.14
C HIS A 129 -4.72 8.35 0.30
N HIS A 130 -4.04 9.20 1.06
CA HIS A 130 -2.68 8.94 1.51
C HIS A 130 -2.62 7.75 2.49
N GLU A 131 -3.66 7.53 3.31
CA GLU A 131 -3.72 6.36 4.20
C GLU A 131 -3.67 5.04 3.38
N ASN A 132 -4.42 4.98 2.29
CA ASN A 132 -4.44 3.82 1.40
C ASN A 132 -3.13 3.67 0.60
N GLU A 133 -2.53 4.78 0.15
CA GLU A 133 -1.20 4.74 -0.50
C GLU A 133 -0.11 4.18 0.41
N VAL A 134 -0.11 4.57 1.69
CA VAL A 134 0.83 4.03 2.69
C VAL A 134 0.69 2.52 2.81
N LEU A 135 -0.54 1.99 2.86
CA LEU A 135 -0.76 0.54 2.90
C LEU A 135 -0.26 -0.16 1.63
N ILE A 136 -0.60 0.35 0.45
CA ILE A 136 -0.17 -0.21 -0.84
C ILE A 136 1.35 -0.29 -0.88
N LEU A 137 2.02 0.84 -0.65
CA LEU A 137 3.48 0.93 -0.75
C LEU A 137 4.15 0.00 0.27
N ALA A 138 3.72 0.03 1.54
CA ALA A 138 4.25 -0.84 2.59
C ALA A 138 4.11 -2.34 2.25
N SER A 139 2.98 -2.74 1.66
CA SER A 139 2.73 -4.12 1.27
C SER A 139 3.63 -4.61 0.15
N THR A 140 4.01 -3.74 -0.80
CA THR A 140 4.93 -4.12 -1.88
C THR A 140 6.40 -4.24 -1.44
N LEU A 141 6.79 -3.59 -0.33
CA LEU A 141 8.16 -3.64 0.20
C LEU A 141 8.47 -4.96 0.91
N THR A 142 7.47 -5.57 1.54
CA THR A 142 7.63 -6.83 2.28
C THR A 142 8.08 -7.97 1.36
N LEU A 143 7.54 -8.03 0.13
CA LEU A 143 7.91 -9.03 -0.88
C LEU A 143 9.36 -8.83 -1.38
N ALA A 144 9.80 -7.58 -1.52
CA ALA A 144 11.17 -7.29 -1.94
C ALA A 144 12.20 -7.73 -0.89
N LEU A 145 11.89 -7.61 0.40
CA LEU A 145 12.78 -8.03 1.50
C LEU A 145 12.85 -9.56 1.65
N THR A 146 11.77 -10.30 1.38
CA THR A 146 11.77 -11.77 1.47
C THR A 146 12.50 -12.42 0.30
N LEU A 147 12.48 -11.82 -0.89
CA LEU A 147 13.16 -12.35 -2.08
C LEU A 147 14.65 -11.98 -2.20
N THR A 148 15.11 -10.91 -1.54
CA THR A 148 16.50 -10.42 -1.69
C THR A 148 17.42 -10.76 -0.52
N LEU A 149 16.89 -11.19 0.64
CA LEU A 149 17.71 -11.58 1.77
C LEU A 149 17.84 -13.10 1.84
N PRO A 150 19.00 -13.70 1.50
CA PRO A 150 19.27 -15.05 1.94
C PRO A 150 19.23 -15.03 3.47
N LEU A 151 18.36 -15.86 4.05
CA LEU A 151 18.30 -16.10 5.49
C LEU A 151 19.66 -16.62 5.97
N ARG A 152 20.61 -15.72 6.22
CA ARG A 152 21.83 -16.06 6.95
C ARG A 152 21.44 -16.20 8.41
N PRO A 153 21.62 -17.38 9.03
CA PRO A 153 21.37 -17.52 10.46
C PRO A 153 22.28 -16.53 11.19
N ARG A 154 21.66 -15.59 11.91
CA ARG A 154 22.37 -14.68 12.81
C ARG A 154 22.95 -15.52 13.95
N THR A 155 24.17 -16.00 13.80
CA THR A 155 24.97 -16.38 14.97
C THR A 155 25.18 -15.12 15.78
N CYS A 156 24.44 -14.98 16.86
CA CYS A 156 24.57 -13.91 17.83
C CYS A 156 25.94 -14.02 18.50
N ARG A 157 26.96 -13.41 17.91
CA ARG A 157 28.26 -13.27 18.55
C ARG A 157 28.13 -12.13 19.55
N ARG A 158 27.98 -12.50 20.83
CA ARG A 158 27.97 -11.59 21.97
C ARG A 158 29.25 -10.75 21.95
N LEU A 159 29.18 -9.52 21.47
CA LEU A 159 30.28 -8.55 21.59
C LEU A 159 30.41 -8.21 23.07
N ARG A 160 31.52 -8.65 23.69
CA ARG A 160 31.94 -8.14 25.00
C ARG A 160 32.21 -6.65 24.86
N SER A 161 31.67 -5.86 25.79
CA SER A 161 31.95 -4.44 25.97
C SER A 161 33.47 -4.20 26.02
N GLN A 162 34.00 -3.47 25.05
CA GLN A 162 35.32 -2.86 25.20
C GLN A 162 35.16 -1.60 26.04
N ASN A 163 35.86 -1.56 27.17
CA ASN A 163 36.01 -0.39 28.01
C ASN A 163 36.64 0.73 27.19
N TRP A 164 35.96 1.87 27.11
CA TRP A 164 36.54 3.13 26.66
C TRP A 164 37.50 3.64 27.74
N GLN A 165 38.79 3.35 27.60
CA GLN A 165 39.82 4.10 28.31
C GLN A 165 40.08 5.39 27.53
N ARG A 166 39.84 6.54 28.17
CA ARG A 166 40.19 7.87 27.64
C ARG A 166 41.72 7.99 27.61
N GLU A 167 42.28 8.36 26.48
CA GLU A 167 43.68 8.80 26.41
C GLU A 167 43.83 10.20 27.02
N PRO A 168 44.95 10.51 27.71
CA PRO A 168 45.19 11.81 28.29
C PRO A 168 45.59 12.84 27.22
N GLU A 169 45.04 14.06 27.32
CA GLU A 169 45.39 15.18 26.45
C GLU A 169 46.83 15.67 26.71
N PRO A 170 47.54 16.18 25.67
CA PRO A 170 48.88 16.74 25.84
C PRO A 170 48.83 18.15 26.45
N GLU A 171 49.73 18.42 27.39
CA GLU A 171 49.88 19.74 28.02
C GLU A 171 50.51 20.78 27.07
N PRO A 172 50.14 22.07 27.22
CA PRO A 172 50.68 23.14 26.38
C PRO A 172 52.06 23.63 26.86
N GLU A 173 52.91 24.00 25.90
CA GLU A 173 54.24 24.64 26.09
C GLU A 173 54.16 26.09 26.60
#